data_AF-A0AAV5Y9Y2-F1
#
_entry.id   AF-A0AAV5Y9Y2-F1
#
_cell.length_a   1.000
_cell.length_b   1.000
_cell.length_c   1.000
_cell.angle_alpha   90.00
_cell.angle_beta   90.00
_cell.angle_gamma   90.00
#
_symmetry.space_group_name_H-M   'P 1'
#
loop_
_entity.id
_entity.type
_entity.pdbx_description
1 polymer ?
#
loop_
_entity_poly.entity_id
_entity_poly.type
_entity_poly.pdbx_seq_one_letter_code
_entity_poly.pdbx_strand_id
1 'polypeptide(L)' 'MHPQLIVGGRMPDLELTDHKQQRVTLSAVAAGFPLLLSFYRGYW' A
#
# COMPACT_ATOMS: atom_id res chain seq x y z
N MET A 1 -9.37 7.92 -13.08
CA MET A 1 -8.46 7.02 -13.84
C MET A 1 -7.64 6.23 -12.83
N HIS A 2 -7.56 4.91 -12.96
CA HIS A 2 -6.67 4.12 -12.09
C HIS A 2 -5.23 4.33 -12.55
N PRO A 3 -4.32 4.82 -11.70
CA PRO A 3 -2.91 4.88 -12.06
C PRO A 3 -2.43 3.45 -12.32
N GLN A 4 -1.96 3.19 -13.54
CA GLN A 4 -1.35 1.91 -13.86
C GLN A 4 -0.05 1.78 -13.04
N LEU A 5 0.07 0.70 -12.27
CA LEU A 5 1.32 0.36 -11.61
C LEU A 5 2.27 -0.23 -12.67
N ILE A 6 3.40 0.44 -12.88
CA ILE A 6 4.42 0.05 -13.86
C ILE A 6 5.55 -0.67 -13.11
N VAL A 7 6.00 -1.82 -13.61
CA VAL A 7 7.13 -2.55 -13.05
C VAL A 7 8.38 -1.67 -13.05
N GLY A 8 9.08 -1.61 -11.92
CA GLY A 8 10.23 -0.71 -11.72
C GLY A 8 9.86 0.77 -11.55
N GLY A 9 8.58 1.12 -11.66
CA GLY A 9 8.07 2.46 -11.38
C GLY A 9 7.95 2.74 -9.89
N ARG A 10 7.80 4.02 -9.53
CA ARG A 10 7.57 4.43 -8.15
C ARG A 10 6.14 4.08 -7.73
N MET A 11 6.00 3.30 -6.67
CA MET A 11 4.70 3.08 -6.03
C MET A 11 4.20 4.41 -5.42
N PRO A 12 2.94 4.83 -5.68
CA PRO A 12 2.36 5.98 -5.00
C PRO A 12 2.32 5.76 -3.49
N ASP A 13 2.59 6.82 -2.73
CA ASP A 13 2.45 6.76 -1.28
C ASP A 13 0.96 6.89 -0.91
N LEU A 14 0.33 5.75 -0.63
CA LEU A 14 -1.09 5.65 -0.33
C LEU A 14 -1.32 5.79 1.17
N GLU A 15 -2.34 6.55 1.56
CA GLU A 15 -2.84 6.62 2.93
C GLU A 15 -4.09 5.74 3.07
N LEU A 16 -4.05 4.78 3.99
CA LEU A 16 -5.17 3.89 4.32
C LEU A 16 -5.36 3.80 5.83
N THR A 17 -6.53 3.31 6.23
CA THR A 17 -6.80 2.93 7.62
C THR A 17 -6.36 1.49 7.85
N ASP A 18 -5.59 1.25 8.91
CA ASP A 18 -5.16 -0.08 9.30
C ASP A 18 -6.21 -0.84 10.15
N HIS A 19 -5.85 -2.06 10.58
CA HIS A 19 -6.71 -2.91 11.43
C HIS A 19 -6.97 -2.33 12.83
N LYS A 20 -6.22 -1.29 13.25
CA LYS A 20 -6.39 -0.56 14.52
C LYS A 20 -7.10 0.78 14.34
N GLN A 21 -7.73 1.01 13.19
CA GLN A 21 -8.39 2.27 12.82
C GLN A 21 -7.42 3.47 12.78
N GLN A 22 -6.13 3.22 12.58
CA GLN A 22 -5.12 4.28 12.45
C GLN A 22 -4.86 4.59 10.98
N ARG A 23 -4.70 5.87 10.66
CA ARG A 23 -4.25 6.29 9.33
C ARG A 23 -2.76 6.03 9.20
N VAL A 24 -2.37 5.28 8.17
CA VAL A 24 -0.99 4.91 7.89
C VAL A 24 -0.67 5.13 6.41
N THR A 25 0.57 5.51 6.10
CA THR A 25 1.07 5.60 4.73
C THR A 25 1.84 4.35 4.33
N LEU A 26 1.84 4.00 3.04
CA LEU A 26 2.65 2.89 2.51
C LEU A 26 4.14 3.08 2.82
N SER A 27 4.65 4.31 2.72
CA SER A 27 6.04 4.65 3.05
C SER A 27 6.39 4.39 4.51
N ALA A 28 5.47 4.72 5.43
CA ALA A 28 5.65 4.45 6.85
C ALA A 28 5.65 2.94 7.16
N VAL A 29 4.80 2.17 6.46
CA VAL A 29 4.75 0.71 6.61
C VAL A 29 6.01 0.04 6.04
N ALA A 30 6.52 0.51 4.90
CA ALA A 30 7.74 -0.03 4.30
C ALA A 30 8.98 0.21 5.19
N ALA A 31 9.04 1.35 5.89
CA ALA A 31 10.07 1.66 6.89
C ALA A 31 11.54 1.38 6.45
N GLY A 32 11.82 1.48 5.14
CA GLY A 32 13.15 1.21 4.56
C GLY A 32 13.44 -0.25 4.18
N PHE A 33 12.48 -1.17 4.35
CA PHE A 33 12.58 -2.56 3.96
C PHE A 33 11.65 -2.90 2.78
N PRO A 34 11.97 -3.95 1.98
CA PRO A 34 11.07 -4.42 0.94
C PRO A 34 9.72 -4.88 1.52
N LEU A 35 8.63 -4.42 0.91
CA LEU A 35 7.26 -4.75 1.29
C LEU A 35 6.61 -5.60 0.18
N LEU A 36 5.92 -6.67 0.58
CA LEU A 36 4.99 -7.38 -0.32
C LEU A 36 3.56 -6.88 -0.05
N LEU A 37 2.95 -6.25 -1.05
CA LEU A 37 1.56 -5.80 -0.99
C LEU A 37 0.69 -6.73 -1.85
N SER A 38 -0.32 -7.36 -1.22
CA SER A 38 -1.26 -8.27 -1.88
C SER A 38 -2.68 -7.70 -1.81
N PHE A 39 -3.30 -7.50 -2.96
CA PHE A 39 -4.69 -7.07 -3.07
C PHE A 39 -5.60 -8.28 -3.22
N TYR A 40 -6.69 -8.31 -2.45
CA TYR A 40 -7.71 -9.35 -2.51
C TYR A 40 -9.11 -8.71 -2.52
N ARG A 41 -10.10 -9.44 -3.07
CA ARG A 41 -11.45 -8.89 -3.33
C ARG A 41 -12.25 -8.58 -2.05
N GLY A 42 -12.03 -9.34 -0.99
CA GLY A 42 -12.74 -9.20 0.28
C GLY A 42 -12.23 -10.20 1.31
N TYR A 43 -12.42 -9.88 2.58
CA TYR A 43 -12.13 -10.77 3.69
C TYR A 43 -13.42 -11.52 4.05
N TRP A 44 -13.41 -12.84 3.84
CA TRP A 44 -14.55 -13.76 4.07
C TRP A 44 -15.91 -13.13 3.74
#